data_AF-A0A924I9E6-F1
#
_entry.id   AF-A0A924I9E6-F1
#
_cell.length_a   1.000
_cell.length_b   1.000
_cell.length_c   1.000
_cell.angle_alpha   90.00
_cell.angle_beta   90.00
_cell.angle_gamma   90.00
#
_symmetry.space_group_name_H-M   'P 1'
#
loop_
_entity.id
_entity.type
_entity.pdbx_description
1 polymer ?
#
loop_
_entity_poly.entity_id
_entity_poly.type
_entity_poly.pdbx_seq_one_letter_code
_entity_poly.pdbx_strand_id
1 'polypeptide(L)'
;MARETGYPGQGKVGAYEEHELKICDLCGWLNLDTNEQCFVCGWRGHFETDELRVKDAMDLATRRFGRLELQHLTDLRTYRRPAPRHWTVHFRLSWRRLWRKLVGTKRK
;
A
#
# COMPACT_ATOMS: atom_id res chain seq x y z
N MET A 1 -3.87 -37.07 6.40
CA MET A 1 -2.86 -36.00 6.60
C MET A 1 -2.78 -35.21 5.31
N ALA A 2 -3.51 -34.09 5.23
CA ALA A 2 -3.57 -33.28 4.02
C ALA A 2 -2.34 -32.35 3.97
N ARG A 3 -1.62 -32.38 2.85
CA ARG A 3 -0.44 -31.55 2.60
C ARG A 3 -0.93 -30.16 2.23
N GLU A 4 -0.67 -29.18 3.07
CA GLU A 4 -0.91 -27.77 2.79
C GLU A 4 0.01 -27.35 1.63
N THR A 5 -0.57 -27.16 0.45
CA THR A 5 0.09 -26.53 -0.68
C THR A 5 0.17 -25.02 -0.40
N GLY A 6 1.23 -24.61 0.30
CA GLY A 6 1.51 -23.23 0.63
C GLY A 6 1.82 -22.40 -0.62
N TYR A 7 0.78 -21.84 -1.23
CA TYR A 7 0.93 -20.67 -2.11
C TYR A 7 1.22 -19.45 -1.22
N PRO A 8 2.29 -18.67 -1.47
CA PRO A 8 2.56 -17.46 -0.71
C PRO A 8 1.46 -16.44 -1.01
N GLY A 9 0.52 -16.28 -0.08
CA GLY A 9 -0.62 -15.39 -0.24
C GLY A 9 -1.96 -15.91 0.27
N GLN A 10 -2.04 -17.11 0.86
CA GLN A 10 -3.26 -17.53 1.54
C GLN A 10 -3.42 -16.77 2.86
N GLY A 11 -4.39 -15.88 2.87
CA GLY A 11 -4.62 -14.84 3.87
C GLY A 11 -4.65 -15.38 5.29
N LYS A 12 -3.87 -14.74 6.15
CA LYS A 12 -4.13 -14.75 7.59
C LYS A 12 -5.60 -14.38 7.77
N VAL A 13 -6.38 -15.28 8.36
CA VAL A 13 -7.72 -14.99 8.91
C VAL A 13 -7.53 -14.29 10.27
N GLY A 14 -6.69 -13.25 10.28
CA GLY A 14 -6.29 -12.49 11.44
C GLY A 14 -6.12 -11.03 11.06
N ALA A 15 -6.22 -10.14 12.05
CA ALA A 15 -5.94 -8.73 11.84
C ALA A 15 -4.55 -8.57 11.21
N TYR A 16 -4.45 -7.75 10.17
CA TYR A 16 -3.15 -7.35 9.63
C TYR A 16 -2.43 -6.49 10.66
N GLU A 17 -1.11 -6.61 10.71
CA GLU A 17 -0.24 -5.68 11.43
C GLU A 17 0.24 -4.58 10.47
N GLU A 18 0.57 -3.39 10.99
CA GLU A 18 0.95 -2.23 10.18
C GLU A 18 2.17 -2.52 9.29
N HIS A 19 3.16 -3.26 9.80
CA HIS A 19 4.37 -3.61 9.06
C HIS A 19 4.15 -4.62 7.92
N GLU A 20 2.97 -5.27 7.85
CA GLU A 20 2.63 -6.20 6.78
C GLU A 20 2.07 -5.48 5.54
N LEU A 21 1.81 -4.17 5.65
CA LEU A 21 1.13 -3.39 4.65
C LEU A 21 1.91 -2.13 4.26
N LYS A 22 1.62 -1.64 3.06
CA LYS A 22 2.17 -0.39 2.54
C LYS A 22 1.15 0.35 1.69
N ILE A 23 1.25 1.67 1.65
CA ILE A 23 0.33 2.52 0.89
C ILE A 23 0.97 2.92 -0.43
N CYS A 24 0.25 2.72 -1.53
CA CYS A 24 0.70 3.17 -2.83
C CYS A 24 0.73 4.70 -2.88
N ASP A 25 1.92 5.29 -3.11
CA ASP A 25 2.07 6.75 -3.25
C ASP A 25 1.25 7.34 -4.41
N LEU A 26 0.92 6.53 -5.43
CA LEU A 26 0.20 6.98 -6.62
C LEU A 26 -1.33 6.96 -6.42
N CYS A 27 -1.88 5.82 -5.98
CA CYS A 27 -3.33 5.64 -5.89
C CYS A 27 -3.88 5.64 -4.46
N GLY A 28 -3.01 5.66 -3.44
CA GLY A 28 -3.36 5.66 -2.03
C GLY A 28 -3.90 4.34 -1.50
N TRP A 29 -3.85 3.25 -2.29
CA TRP A 29 -4.39 1.96 -1.86
C TRP A 29 -3.40 1.19 -0.99
N LEU A 30 -3.93 0.43 -0.02
CA LEU A 30 -3.16 -0.52 0.79
C LEU A 30 -2.75 -1.73 -0.06
N ASN A 31 -1.49 -2.13 0.05
CA ASN A 31 -0.92 -3.30 -0.61
C ASN A 31 -0.20 -4.12 0.46
N LEU A 32 -0.02 -5.42 0.21
CA LEU A 32 0.86 -6.24 1.04
C LEU A 32 2.30 -5.75 0.87
N ASP A 33 3.09 -5.82 1.93
CA ASP A 33 4.52 -5.46 1.84
C ASP A 33 5.26 -6.34 0.81
N THR A 34 4.81 -7.58 0.63
CA THR A 34 5.34 -8.52 -0.38
C THR A 34 5.00 -8.13 -1.83
N ASN A 35 4.09 -7.19 -2.08
CA ASN A 35 3.77 -6.78 -3.45
C ASN A 35 4.86 -5.87 -4.05
N GLU A 36 5.58 -6.32 -5.07
CA GLU A 36 6.61 -5.50 -5.76
C GLU A 36 6.03 -4.29 -6.51
N GLN A 37 4.78 -4.40 -6.94
CA GLN A 37 4.04 -3.34 -7.62
C GLN A 37 2.64 -3.20 -7.02
N CYS A 38 2.04 -2.02 -7.18
CA CYS A 38 0.68 -1.82 -6.73
C CYS A 38 -0.27 -2.71 -7.54
N PHE A 39 -1.03 -3.59 -6.89
CA PHE A 39 -1.95 -4.49 -7.59
C PHE A 39 -3.10 -3.73 -8.26
N VAL A 40 -3.39 -2.51 -7.78
CA VAL A 40 -4.44 -1.65 -8.33
C VAL A 40 -3.99 -0.89 -9.58
N CYS A 41 -2.89 -0.15 -9.49
CA CYS A 41 -2.48 0.79 -10.54
C CYS A 41 -1.16 0.42 -11.25
N GLY A 42 -0.54 -0.69 -10.87
CA GLY A 42 0.74 -1.14 -11.44
C GLY A 42 1.95 -0.30 -11.04
N TRP A 43 1.81 0.68 -10.12
CA TRP A 43 2.92 1.52 -9.67
C TRP A 43 4.08 0.67 -9.14
N ARG A 44 5.29 0.94 -9.67
CA ARG A 44 6.56 0.36 -9.23
C ARG A 44 7.43 1.49 -8.70
N GLY A 45 7.83 1.40 -7.45
CA GLY A 45 8.68 2.41 -6.82
C GLY A 45 8.47 2.47 -5.33
N HIS A 46 8.57 3.68 -4.79
CA HIS A 46 8.37 3.91 -3.37
C HIS A 46 6.90 3.72 -2.98
N PHE A 47 6.70 3.16 -1.79
CA PHE A 47 5.43 3.06 -1.09
C PHE A 47 5.61 3.73 0.27
N GLU A 48 4.54 4.32 0.79
CA GLU A 48 4.52 4.82 2.16
C GLU A 48 4.38 3.64 3.12
N THR A 49 5.31 3.55 4.07
CA THR A 49 5.43 2.45 5.05
C THR A 49 5.48 2.98 6.49
N ASP A 50 5.27 4.28 6.69
CA ASP A 50 5.13 4.87 8.03
C ASP A 50 3.97 4.19 8.77
N GLU A 51 4.26 3.51 9.88
CA GLU A 51 3.30 2.66 10.59
C GLU A 51 2.05 3.44 11.03
N LEU A 52 2.20 4.69 11.46
CA LEU A 52 1.06 5.54 11.84
C LEU A 52 0.15 5.82 10.64
N ARG A 53 0.72 6.15 9.48
CA ARG A 53 -0.08 6.33 8.25
C ARG A 53 -0.72 5.04 7.76
N VAL A 54 -0.01 3.92 7.87
CA VAL A 54 -0.54 2.61 7.49
C VAL A 54 -1.72 2.24 8.39
N LYS A 55 -1.59 2.44 9.70
CA LYS A 55 -2.67 2.27 10.67
C LYS A 55 -3.89 3.11 10.33
N ASP A 56 -3.70 4.41 10.09
CA ASP A 56 -4.81 5.31 9.70
C ASP A 56 -5.52 4.79 8.43
N ALA A 57 -4.77 4.29 7.45
CA ALA A 57 -5.34 3.71 6.23
C ALA A 57 -6.06 2.38 6.50
N MET A 58 -5.55 1.54 7.40
CA MET A 58 -6.20 0.29 7.82
C MET A 58 -7.52 0.56 8.54
N ASP A 59 -7.56 1.56 9.43
CA ASP A 59 -8.77 1.99 10.11
C ASP A 59 -9.81 2.52 9.13
N LEU A 60 -9.40 3.33 8.16
CA LEU A 60 -10.28 3.82 7.09
C LEU A 60 -10.83 2.67 6.24
N ALA A 61 -9.99 1.70 5.88
CA ALA A 61 -10.42 0.53 5.11
C ALA A 61 -11.38 -0.35 5.91
N THR A 62 -11.10 -0.58 7.19
CA THR A 62 -11.97 -1.33 8.10
C THR A 62 -13.32 -0.66 8.27
N ARG A 63 -13.37 0.67 8.47
CA ARG A 63 -14.64 1.42 8.51
C ARG A 63 -15.44 1.29 7.22
N ARG A 64 -14.75 1.23 6.07
CA ARG A 64 -15.38 1.12 4.75
C ARG A 64 -15.95 -0.27 4.47
N PHE A 65 -15.23 -1.31 4.86
CA PHE A 65 -15.55 -2.70 4.51
C PHE A 65 -16.11 -3.54 5.67
N GLY A 66 -16.19 -2.95 6.87
CA GLY A 66 -16.48 -3.64 8.12
C GLY A 66 -15.28 -4.40 8.68
N ARG A 67 -14.49 -5.05 7.82
CA ARG A 67 -13.25 -5.74 8.16
C ARG A 67 -12.24 -5.66 7.01
N LEU A 68 -10.96 -5.57 7.34
CA LEU A 68 -9.89 -5.63 6.35
C LEU A 68 -9.49 -7.09 6.09
N GLU A 69 -9.88 -7.59 4.92
CA GLU A 69 -9.53 -8.94 4.45
C GLU A 69 -8.58 -8.93 3.26
N LEU A 70 -7.91 -10.04 3.01
CA LEU A 70 -6.96 -10.23 1.90
C LEU A 70 -7.52 -9.83 0.53
N GLN A 71 -8.79 -10.12 0.27
CA GLN A 71 -9.42 -9.77 -1.01
C GLN A 71 -9.36 -8.26 -1.27
N HIS A 72 -9.39 -7.42 -0.23
CA HIS A 72 -9.26 -5.96 -0.36
C HIS A 72 -7.85 -5.50 -0.73
N LEU A 73 -6.86 -6.39 -0.59
CA LEU A 73 -5.44 -6.15 -0.84
C LEU A 73 -4.92 -6.89 -2.08
N THR A 74 -5.75 -7.69 -2.74
CA THR A 74 -5.33 -8.54 -3.87
C THR A 74 -6.33 -8.56 -5.03
N ASP A 75 -7.61 -8.26 -4.80
CA ASP A 75 -8.63 -8.26 -5.85
C ASP A 75 -9.00 -6.83 -6.29
N LEU A 76 -8.77 -6.55 -7.57
CA LEU A 76 -9.15 -5.31 -8.24
C LEU A 76 -10.64 -4.98 -8.13
N ARG A 77 -11.53 -5.96 -7.99
CA ARG A 77 -12.99 -5.75 -7.89
C ARG A 77 -13.39 -5.03 -6.59
N THR A 78 -12.57 -5.15 -5.55
CA THR A 78 -12.80 -4.46 -4.26
C THR A 78 -12.36 -3.00 -4.32
N TYR A 79 -11.51 -2.64 -5.28
CA TYR A 79 -11.06 -1.28 -5.47
C TYR A 79 -12.18 -0.41 -6.05
N ARG A 80 -12.68 0.51 -5.23
CA ARG A 80 -13.47 1.64 -5.70
C ARG A 80 -12.56 2.85 -5.83
N ARG A 81 -12.31 3.24 -7.08
CA ARG A 81 -11.52 4.41 -7.45
C ARG A 81 -11.95 5.60 -6.60
N PRO A 82 -11.04 6.19 -5.79
CA PRO A 82 -11.35 7.41 -5.08
C PRO A 82 -11.64 8.49 -6.12
N ALA A 83 -12.53 9.44 -5.79
CA ALA A 83 -12.80 10.59 -6.64
C ALA A 83 -11.46 11.22 -7.07
N PRO A 84 -11.28 11.52 -8.37
CA PRO A 84 -9.97 11.92 -8.89
C PRO A 84 -9.46 13.13 -8.11
N ARG A 85 -8.39 12.92 -7.34
CA ARG A 85 -7.56 14.03 -6.86
C ARG A 85 -6.75 14.49 -8.07
N HIS A 86 -7.26 15.53 -8.73
CA HIS A 86 -6.64 16.26 -9.84
C HIS A 86 -5.11 16.12 -9.88
N TRP A 87 -4.55 15.70 -11.03
CA TRP A 87 -3.16 15.67 -11.58
C TRP A 87 -1.89 15.81 -10.68
N THR A 88 -1.95 16.39 -9.50
CA THR A 88 -0.87 16.72 -8.56
C THR A 88 -0.03 15.54 -8.06
N VAL A 89 -0.48 14.29 -8.19
CA VAL A 89 0.26 13.13 -7.68
C VAL A 89 1.48 12.79 -8.55
N HIS A 90 1.41 12.97 -9.87
CA HIS A 90 2.59 12.82 -10.74
C HIS A 90 3.68 13.86 -10.39
N PHE A 91 3.30 15.04 -9.93
CA PHE A 91 4.22 16.11 -9.54
C PHE A 91 4.85 15.88 -8.14
N ARG A 92 4.14 15.23 -7.21
CA ARG A 92 4.68 14.92 -5.87
C ARG A 92 5.82 13.90 -5.91
N LEU A 93 5.76 12.94 -6.83
CA LEU A 93 6.79 11.89 -6.99
C LEU A 93 8.10 12.44 -7.58
N SER A 94 8.04 13.44 -8.46
CA SER A 94 9.23 14.11 -9.00
C SER A 94 9.93 14.98 -7.94
N TRP A 95 9.17 15.69 -7.10
CA TRP A 95 9.74 16.51 -6.01
C TRP A 95 10.35 15.70 -4.85
N ARG A 96 9.75 14.57 -4.43
CA ARG A 96 10.33 13.69 -3.39
C ARG A 96 11.66 13.06 -3.83
N ARG A 97 11.85 12.77 -5.12
CA ARG A 97 13.14 12.28 -5.67
C ARG A 97 14.22 13.37 -5.66
N LEU A 98 13.85 14.63 -5.88
CA LEU A 98 14.76 15.79 -5.80
C LEU A 98 15.19 16.09 -4.35
N TRP A 99 14.27 16.01 -3.39
CA TRP A 99 14.59 16.24 -1.97
C TRP A 99 15.55 15.21 -1.37
N ARG A 100 15.43 13.91 -1.70
CA ARG A 100 16.42 12.90 -1.24
C ARG A 100 17.83 13.15 -1.79
N LYS A 101 17.95 13.71 -3.00
CA LYS A 101 19.25 14.12 -3.57
C LYS A 101 19.84 15.38 -2.91
N LEU A 102 19.00 16.27 -2.39
CA LEU A 102 19.42 17.51 -1.74
C LEU A 102 19.72 17.35 -0.24
N VAL A 103 19.05 16.43 0.45
CA VAL A 103 19.23 16.17 1.88
C VAL A 103 20.28 15.08 2.16
N GLY A 104 20.60 14.24 1.17
CA GLY A 104 21.62 13.18 1.26
C GLY A 104 23.08 13.66 1.16
N THR A 105 23.34 14.95 0.95
CA THR A 105 24.69 15.52 0.74
C THR A 105 25.20 16.34 1.93
N LYS A 106 24.70 16.10 3.15
CA LYS A 106 25.30 16.62 4.39
C LYS A 106 25.50 15.52 5.44
N ARG A 107 26.44 14.62 5.17
CA ARG A 107 27.33 14.09 6.21
C ARG A 107 28.76 14.37 5.75
N LYS A 108 29.31 15.48 6.23
CA LYS A 108 30.75 15.74 6.34
C LYS A 108 31.03 15.94 7.80
#